data_AF-A0AAV3F1E7-F1
#
_entry.id   AF-A0AAV3F1E7-F1
#
_cell.length_a   1.000
_cell.length_b   1.000
_cell.length_c   1.000
_cell.angle_alpha   90.00
_cell.angle_beta   90.00
_cell.angle_gamma   90.00
#
_symmetry.space_group_name_H-M   'P 1'
#
loop_
_entity.id
_entity.type
_entity.pdbx_description
1 polymer ?
#
loop_
_entity_poly.entity_id
_entity_poly.type
_entity_poly.pdbx_seq_one_letter_code
_entity_poly.pdbx_strand_id
1 'polypeptide(L)'
;MERDKPFYLSLTKENSHKVKITAGQGRFAIGTKGITMSKCDALVEREDTINWSVFNEFQVPAGGNWPRVMEYHGDDTSFIQWSAIREMEQLDWVPLDCTEADFSQAAIRRLVVTIDHPIRLILGKGVKDISIRGKVSNLTLENYEHLEALSFSFANDTVSPLRLQVLKTTAHIKEINIHTKVNGQPFDCNSLSQFTNLTAISLSGNVCNLGELKQFENLESLELRYMPNLEGIPTLASWSKLNYFIGWNIEEKGGKELKKQLTVLEKERTFQYASVSNLKKPEWFITEFSIPFGSWVGKNNKVAVKAYKEALKTIKKAKTKEEVKEAIRVLVEIVNDLPNIETTEREDTWEAVMQLVSFSSLVIAEEEANQWFDEYRDF
;
A
#
# COMPACT_ATOMS: atom_id res chain seq x y z
N MET A 1 -35.34 2.39 2.96
CA MET A 1 -34.67 1.08 2.76
C MET A 1 -34.81 0.24 4.02
N GLU A 2 -35.57 -0.86 3.96
CA GLU A 2 -35.57 -1.87 5.02
C GLU A 2 -34.21 -2.59 5.00
N ARG A 3 -33.34 -2.23 5.95
CA ARG A 3 -31.98 -2.78 6.04
C ARG A 3 -32.05 -4.28 6.31
N ASP A 4 -31.05 -5.02 5.84
CA ASP A 4 -30.94 -6.49 5.95
C ASP A 4 -31.97 -7.33 5.17
N LYS A 5 -32.86 -6.70 4.38
CA LYS A 5 -33.67 -7.41 3.37
C LYS A 5 -33.09 -7.21 1.96
N PRO A 6 -33.07 -8.25 1.12
CA PRO A 6 -32.69 -8.10 -0.27
C PRO A 6 -33.65 -7.14 -0.99
N PHE A 7 -33.10 -6.26 -1.82
CA PHE A 7 -33.85 -5.38 -2.71
C PHE A 7 -33.24 -5.41 -4.11
N TYR A 8 -33.98 -4.90 -5.09
CA TYR A 8 -33.50 -4.83 -6.47
C TYR A 8 -33.04 -3.42 -6.82
N LEU A 9 -31.92 -3.34 -7.53
CA LEU A 9 -31.40 -2.13 -8.14
C LEU A 9 -31.45 -2.26 -9.66
N SER A 10 -31.81 -1.16 -10.31
CA SER A 10 -31.86 -1.06 -11.78
C SER A 10 -30.56 -0.50 -12.35
N LEU A 11 -29.42 -1.10 -12.00
CA LEU A 11 -28.10 -0.60 -12.39
C LEU A 11 -27.87 -0.63 -13.90
N THR A 12 -28.27 -1.70 -14.59
CA THR A 12 -28.02 -1.84 -16.06
C THR A 12 -29.31 -2.03 -16.86
N LYS A 13 -30.31 -2.64 -16.24
CA LYS A 13 -31.72 -2.70 -16.70
C LYS A 13 -32.64 -2.74 -15.48
N GLU A 14 -33.94 -2.62 -15.72
CA GLU A 14 -34.95 -2.71 -14.66
C GLU A 14 -34.76 -3.97 -13.79
N ASN A 15 -34.64 -3.77 -12.47
CA ASN A 15 -34.44 -4.82 -11.47
C ASN A 15 -33.29 -5.80 -11.74
N SER A 16 -32.25 -5.34 -12.44
CA SER A 16 -31.10 -6.16 -12.86
C SER A 16 -30.31 -6.80 -11.72
N HIS A 17 -30.23 -6.15 -10.56
CA HIS A 17 -29.32 -6.58 -9.49
C HIS A 17 -30.07 -6.76 -8.18
N LYS A 18 -30.00 -7.97 -7.62
CA LYS A 18 -30.50 -8.25 -6.28
C LYS A 18 -29.37 -8.03 -5.27
N VAL A 19 -29.52 -7.03 -4.41
CA VAL A 19 -28.50 -6.63 -3.44
C VAL A 19 -29.03 -6.77 -2.01
N LYS A 20 -28.13 -7.02 -1.06
CA LYS A 20 -28.43 -7.01 0.37
C LYS A 20 -27.38 -6.18 1.09
N ILE A 21 -27.81 -5.09 1.70
CA ILE A 21 -26.93 -4.16 2.43
C ILE A 21 -27.09 -4.40 3.93
N THR A 22 -25.96 -4.63 4.61
CA THR A 22 -25.95 -4.83 6.07
C THR A 22 -26.21 -3.52 6.80
N ALA A 23 -26.91 -3.57 7.93
CA ALA A 23 -27.07 -2.40 8.79
C ALA A 23 -25.71 -1.74 9.11
N GLY A 24 -25.62 -0.42 8.87
CA GLY A 24 -24.40 0.36 9.10
C GLY A 24 -23.40 0.39 7.94
N GLN A 25 -23.59 -0.40 6.88
CA GLN A 25 -22.76 -0.34 5.68
C GLN A 25 -22.98 1.00 4.96
N GLY A 26 -21.96 1.87 4.99
CA GLY A 26 -21.97 3.16 4.30
C GLY A 26 -21.35 3.14 2.90
N ARG A 27 -20.84 1.99 2.47
CA ARG A 27 -20.16 1.80 1.18
C ARG A 27 -20.97 0.93 0.23
N PHE A 28 -20.75 1.11 -1.07
CA PHE A 28 -21.28 0.22 -2.11
C PHE A 28 -20.20 -0.07 -3.14
N ALA A 29 -19.98 -1.35 -3.45
CA ALA A 29 -18.95 -1.80 -4.38
C ALA A 29 -19.55 -2.41 -5.66
N ILE A 30 -19.16 -1.88 -6.81
CA ILE A 30 -19.51 -2.37 -8.15
C ILE A 30 -18.24 -2.90 -8.81
N GLY A 31 -18.24 -4.19 -9.14
CA GLY A 31 -17.14 -4.83 -9.86
C GLY A 31 -17.50 -5.17 -11.30
N THR A 32 -16.49 -5.40 -12.12
CA THR A 32 -16.64 -5.97 -13.46
C THR A 32 -16.55 -7.50 -13.38
N LYS A 33 -17.55 -8.19 -13.91
CA LYS A 33 -17.65 -9.65 -13.88
C LYS A 33 -16.46 -10.31 -14.61
N GLY A 34 -15.89 -11.35 -13.99
CA GLY A 34 -14.74 -12.08 -14.54
C GLY A 34 -13.39 -11.34 -14.43
N ILE A 35 -13.38 -10.07 -14.00
CA ILE A 35 -12.17 -9.26 -13.83
C ILE A 35 -11.97 -8.92 -12.36
N THR A 36 -13.02 -8.44 -11.69
CA THR A 36 -12.97 -8.13 -10.26
C THR A 36 -12.98 -9.41 -9.43
N MET A 37 -11.86 -9.69 -8.77
CA MET A 37 -11.69 -10.87 -7.93
C MET A 37 -12.22 -10.67 -6.49
N SER A 38 -12.28 -9.42 -6.02
CA SER A 38 -12.80 -9.08 -4.70
C SER A 38 -14.32 -9.21 -4.64
N LYS A 39 -14.85 -9.48 -3.45
CA LYS A 39 -16.29 -9.50 -3.21
C LYS A 39 -16.87 -8.08 -3.37
N CYS A 40 -17.82 -7.93 -4.28
CA CYS A 40 -18.57 -6.70 -4.52
C CYS A 40 -20.05 -6.85 -4.14
N ASP A 41 -20.76 -5.73 -4.01
CA ASP A 41 -22.22 -5.70 -3.77
C ASP A 41 -23.00 -5.95 -5.06
N ALA A 42 -22.44 -5.53 -6.20
CA ALA A 42 -22.95 -5.78 -7.54
C ALA A 42 -21.81 -6.10 -8.51
N LEU A 43 -22.10 -6.88 -9.56
CA LEU A 43 -21.20 -7.15 -10.67
C LEU A 43 -21.90 -6.79 -11.98
N VAL A 44 -21.25 -5.99 -12.80
CA VAL A 44 -21.71 -5.60 -14.15
C VAL A 44 -20.82 -6.23 -15.22
N GLU A 45 -21.32 -6.35 -16.45
CA GLU A 45 -20.48 -6.68 -17.59
C GLU A 45 -19.60 -5.46 -17.95
N ARG A 46 -18.49 -5.70 -18.66
CA ARG A 46 -17.49 -4.66 -18.96
C ARG A 46 -18.06 -3.45 -19.70
N GLU A 47 -18.94 -3.70 -20.67
CA GLU A 47 -19.51 -2.68 -21.57
C GLU A 47 -20.84 -2.11 -21.05
N ASP A 48 -21.25 -2.48 -19.83
CA ASP A 48 -22.50 -2.00 -19.27
C ASP A 48 -22.41 -0.50 -18.96
N THR A 49 -23.38 0.27 -19.42
CA THR A 49 -23.62 1.63 -18.92
C THR A 49 -24.34 1.55 -17.57
N ILE A 50 -23.79 2.19 -16.54
CA ILE A 50 -24.37 2.14 -15.21
C ILE A 50 -25.33 3.31 -15.03
N ASN A 51 -26.56 2.99 -14.60
CA ASN A 51 -27.51 3.97 -14.14
C ASN A 51 -27.19 4.40 -12.70
N TRP A 52 -26.33 5.40 -12.55
CA TRP A 52 -25.95 5.93 -11.24
C TRP A 52 -27.10 6.62 -10.49
N SER A 53 -28.15 7.07 -11.18
CA SER A 53 -29.26 7.78 -10.55
C SER A 53 -30.08 6.91 -9.60
N VAL A 54 -29.96 5.57 -9.69
CA VAL A 54 -30.60 4.65 -8.74
C VAL A 54 -30.18 4.95 -7.30
N PHE A 55 -28.99 5.56 -7.11
CA PHE A 55 -28.49 5.90 -5.78
C PHE A 55 -29.07 7.19 -5.19
N ASN A 56 -29.84 7.97 -5.96
CA ASN A 56 -30.35 9.27 -5.53
C ASN A 56 -31.40 9.17 -4.43
N GLU A 57 -32.15 8.07 -4.39
CA GLU A 57 -33.25 7.87 -3.44
C GLU A 57 -32.78 7.34 -2.07
N PHE A 58 -31.51 6.94 -1.96
CA PHE A 58 -31.01 6.31 -0.76
C PHE A 58 -30.28 7.28 0.16
N GLN A 59 -30.68 7.25 1.42
CA GLN A 59 -30.09 8.04 2.49
C GLN A 59 -29.70 7.16 3.69
N VAL A 60 -28.69 7.61 4.44
CA VAL A 60 -28.40 7.09 5.78
C VAL A 60 -29.44 7.64 6.78
N PRO A 61 -29.64 7.04 7.97
CA PRO A 61 -30.70 7.44 8.88
C PRO A 61 -30.48 8.84 9.46
N ALA A 62 -29.23 9.30 9.45
CA ALA A 62 -28.83 10.65 9.83
C ALA A 62 -29.11 11.71 8.73
N GLY A 63 -29.75 11.35 7.61
CA GLY A 63 -30.17 12.27 6.55
C GLY A 63 -29.15 12.57 5.45
N GLY A 64 -27.96 11.96 5.50
CA GLY A 64 -26.95 12.07 4.44
C GLY A 64 -27.18 11.09 3.27
N ASN A 65 -26.48 11.34 2.16
CA ASN A 65 -26.48 10.46 0.98
C ASN A 65 -25.96 9.05 1.29
N TRP A 66 -26.61 8.02 0.75
CA TRP A 66 -26.08 6.66 0.71
C TRP A 66 -25.99 6.16 -0.74
N PRO A 67 -24.87 5.55 -1.18
CA PRO A 67 -23.65 5.31 -0.41
C PRO A 67 -22.86 6.59 -0.19
N ARG A 68 -22.06 6.60 0.89
CA ARG A 68 -21.09 7.66 1.20
C ARG A 68 -19.77 7.41 0.51
N VAL A 69 -19.38 6.13 0.45
CA VAL A 69 -18.18 5.63 -0.22
C VAL A 69 -18.60 4.73 -1.38
N MET A 70 -18.14 5.02 -2.58
CA MET A 70 -18.36 4.16 -3.74
C MET A 70 -17.05 3.48 -4.11
N GLU A 71 -17.07 2.17 -4.36
CA GLU A 71 -15.96 1.43 -4.95
C GLU A 71 -16.41 0.97 -6.35
N TYR A 72 -15.64 1.31 -7.38
CA TYR A 72 -15.97 0.94 -8.75
C TYR A 72 -14.75 0.41 -9.49
N HIS A 73 -14.89 -0.76 -10.10
CA HIS A 73 -13.90 -1.36 -10.98
C HIS A 73 -14.51 -1.55 -12.36
N GLY A 74 -14.14 -0.69 -13.31
CA GLY A 74 -14.72 -0.61 -14.66
C GLY A 74 -14.49 0.74 -15.34
N ASP A 75 -14.93 0.86 -16.59
CA ASP A 75 -14.61 2.00 -17.48
C ASP A 75 -15.75 3.02 -17.67
N ASP A 76 -16.98 2.76 -17.17
CA ASP A 76 -18.07 3.73 -17.25
C ASP A 76 -17.80 4.93 -16.35
N THR A 77 -17.45 6.06 -16.96
CA THR A 77 -17.13 7.31 -16.25
C THR A 77 -18.36 8.20 -15.99
N SER A 78 -19.57 7.74 -16.30
CA SER A 78 -20.78 8.56 -16.10
C SER A 78 -21.07 8.90 -14.62
N PHE A 79 -20.42 8.21 -13.67
CA PHE A 79 -20.41 8.60 -12.26
C PHE A 79 -19.85 10.01 -12.03
N ILE A 80 -18.96 10.50 -12.91
CA ILE A 80 -18.36 11.83 -12.79
C ILE A 80 -19.46 12.89 -12.94
N GLN A 81 -20.26 12.81 -14.01
CA GLN A 81 -21.37 13.74 -14.23
C GLN A 81 -22.43 13.59 -13.12
N TRP A 82 -22.72 12.35 -12.71
CA TRP A 82 -23.64 12.10 -11.61
C TRP A 82 -23.16 12.74 -10.28
N SER A 83 -21.86 12.70 -10.01
CA SER A 83 -21.31 13.31 -8.80
C SER A 83 -21.51 14.83 -8.73
N ALA A 84 -21.60 15.51 -9.88
CA ALA A 84 -21.81 16.95 -9.93
C ALA A 84 -23.17 17.38 -9.35
N ILE A 85 -24.19 16.53 -9.44
CA ILE A 85 -25.53 16.78 -8.88
C ILE A 85 -25.72 16.15 -7.50
N ARG A 86 -24.78 15.32 -7.06
CA ARG A 86 -24.87 14.56 -5.81
C ARG A 86 -23.48 14.29 -5.23
N GLU A 87 -23.11 15.05 -4.22
CA GLU A 87 -21.81 14.94 -3.57
C GLU A 87 -21.53 13.52 -3.04
N MET A 88 -20.29 13.08 -3.24
CA MET A 88 -19.74 11.83 -2.68
C MET A 88 -18.65 12.13 -1.66
N GLU A 89 -18.67 11.42 -0.52
CA GLU A 89 -17.59 11.54 0.47
C GLU A 89 -16.29 10.92 -0.05
N GLN A 90 -16.39 9.76 -0.73
CA GLN A 90 -15.24 9.09 -1.33
C GLN A 90 -15.64 8.24 -2.54
N LEU A 91 -14.79 8.24 -3.56
CA LEU A 91 -14.85 7.31 -4.69
C LEU A 91 -13.50 6.60 -4.83
N ASP A 92 -13.53 5.27 -4.77
CA ASP A 92 -12.39 4.40 -5.06
C ASP A 92 -12.62 3.77 -6.44
N TRP A 93 -11.81 4.18 -7.41
CA TRP A 93 -11.97 3.78 -8.80
C TRP A 93 -10.75 3.00 -9.30
N VAL A 94 -11.03 1.88 -9.96
CA VAL A 94 -10.05 1.05 -10.68
C VAL A 94 -10.48 1.03 -12.15
N PRO A 95 -9.97 1.95 -12.99
CA PRO A 95 -10.19 1.88 -14.43
C PRO A 95 -9.58 0.60 -15.02
N LEU A 96 -10.20 0.07 -16.06
CA LEU A 96 -9.64 -1.05 -16.84
C LEU A 96 -8.84 -0.48 -18.01
N ASP A 97 -9.51 0.08 -19.02
CA ASP A 97 -8.88 0.66 -20.21
C ASP A 97 -9.20 2.16 -20.39
N CYS A 98 -9.84 2.79 -19.40
CA CYS A 98 -10.10 4.23 -19.43
C CYS A 98 -8.78 5.03 -19.53
N THR A 99 -8.61 5.76 -20.63
CA THR A 99 -7.41 6.56 -20.91
C THR A 99 -7.52 8.02 -20.48
N GLU A 100 -8.74 8.51 -20.25
CA GLU A 100 -8.99 9.88 -19.82
C GLU A 100 -10.26 9.98 -18.97
N ALA A 101 -10.18 10.76 -17.89
CA ALA A 101 -11.34 11.11 -17.07
C ALA A 101 -11.28 12.58 -16.63
N ASP A 102 -12.37 13.30 -16.93
CA ASP A 102 -12.52 14.73 -16.63
C ASP A 102 -13.40 14.94 -15.40
N PHE A 103 -12.77 15.25 -14.27
CA PHE A 103 -13.39 15.58 -12.98
C PHE A 103 -13.62 17.07 -12.77
N SER A 104 -13.50 17.92 -13.80
CA SER A 104 -13.61 19.38 -13.68
C SER A 104 -14.91 19.85 -13.01
N GLN A 105 -16.01 19.13 -13.24
CA GLN A 105 -17.34 19.41 -12.65
C GLN A 105 -17.72 18.45 -11.52
N ALA A 106 -16.87 17.49 -11.17
CA ALA A 106 -17.20 16.46 -10.18
C ALA A 106 -17.24 17.05 -8.76
N ALA A 107 -18.19 16.60 -7.93
CA ALA A 107 -18.26 16.93 -6.51
C ALA A 107 -17.93 15.70 -5.65
N ILE A 108 -16.63 15.39 -5.56
CA ILE A 108 -16.11 14.20 -4.90
C ILE A 108 -15.13 14.65 -3.83
N ARG A 109 -15.47 14.54 -2.54
CA ARG A 109 -14.58 15.01 -1.49
C ARG A 109 -13.22 14.29 -1.53
N ARG A 110 -13.20 12.97 -1.72
CA ARG A 110 -11.97 12.19 -1.83
C ARG A 110 -12.00 11.25 -3.03
N LEU A 111 -11.04 11.40 -3.94
CA LEU A 111 -10.88 10.54 -5.10
C LEU A 111 -9.67 9.62 -4.89
N VAL A 112 -9.89 8.31 -4.98
CA VAL A 112 -8.83 7.30 -4.99
C VAL A 112 -8.83 6.62 -6.34
N VAL A 113 -7.71 6.62 -7.06
CA VAL A 113 -7.60 5.96 -8.37
C VAL A 113 -6.48 4.93 -8.33
N THR A 114 -6.78 3.67 -8.63
CA THR A 114 -5.77 2.60 -8.77
C THR A 114 -5.47 2.39 -10.24
N ILE A 115 -4.26 2.78 -10.65
CA ILE A 115 -3.83 2.85 -12.04
C ILE A 115 -2.97 1.64 -12.38
N ASP A 116 -3.31 0.93 -13.45
CA ASP A 116 -2.43 -0.05 -14.09
C ASP A 116 -2.02 0.37 -15.51
N HIS A 117 -2.92 1.03 -16.24
CA HIS A 117 -2.70 1.51 -17.61
C HIS A 117 -2.54 3.05 -17.68
N PRO A 118 -1.91 3.59 -18.73
CA PRO A 118 -1.82 5.04 -18.95
C PRO A 118 -3.19 5.74 -18.87
N ILE A 119 -3.28 6.76 -18.01
CA ILE A 119 -4.51 7.54 -17.82
C ILE A 119 -4.22 9.01 -17.59
N ARG A 120 -5.04 9.87 -18.21
CA ARG A 120 -5.07 11.31 -18.00
C ARG A 120 -6.23 11.68 -17.07
N LEU A 121 -5.93 12.34 -15.95
CA LEU A 121 -6.91 12.82 -14.99
C LEU A 121 -6.92 14.36 -15.00
N ILE A 122 -8.07 14.95 -15.29
CA ILE A 122 -8.28 16.40 -15.23
C ILE A 122 -9.11 16.69 -13.99
N LEU A 123 -8.57 17.41 -13.01
CA LEU A 123 -9.28 17.67 -11.77
C LEU A 123 -10.12 18.97 -11.83
N GLY A 124 -11.09 19.02 -10.92
CA GLY A 124 -11.90 20.19 -10.63
C GLY A 124 -11.90 20.49 -9.15
N LYS A 125 -12.28 21.72 -8.78
CA LYS A 125 -12.29 22.19 -7.39
C LYS A 125 -13.23 21.39 -6.47
N GLY A 126 -14.16 20.62 -7.02
CA GLY A 126 -15.01 19.74 -6.23
C GLY A 126 -14.29 18.48 -5.74
N VAL A 127 -13.15 18.11 -6.35
CA VAL A 127 -12.21 17.12 -5.81
C VAL A 127 -11.36 17.76 -4.72
N LYS A 128 -11.52 17.35 -3.45
CA LYS A 128 -10.82 17.99 -2.31
C LYS A 128 -9.57 17.25 -1.84
N ASP A 129 -9.49 15.96 -2.10
CA ASP A 129 -8.35 15.09 -1.78
C ASP A 129 -8.18 14.06 -2.89
N ILE A 130 -6.93 13.71 -3.19
CA ILE A 130 -6.61 12.67 -4.19
C ILE A 130 -5.54 11.70 -3.68
N SER A 131 -5.78 10.41 -3.90
CA SER A 131 -4.81 9.34 -3.68
C SER A 131 -4.68 8.48 -4.93
N ILE A 132 -3.47 8.40 -5.47
CA ILE A 132 -3.17 7.59 -6.65
C ILE A 132 -2.46 6.32 -6.18
N ARG A 133 -2.89 5.16 -6.69
CA ARG A 133 -2.32 3.86 -6.36
C ARG A 133 -1.87 3.12 -7.62
N GLY A 134 -0.98 2.14 -7.47
CA GLY A 134 -0.58 1.26 -8.56
C GLY A 134 0.66 1.76 -9.32
N LYS A 135 0.64 1.65 -10.65
CA LYS A 135 1.73 2.10 -11.54
C LYS A 135 1.63 3.61 -11.76
N VAL A 136 2.07 4.38 -10.76
CA VAL A 136 1.97 5.86 -10.76
C VAL A 136 2.65 6.51 -11.97
N SER A 137 3.66 5.87 -12.54
CA SER A 137 4.35 6.30 -13.78
C SER A 137 3.41 6.49 -14.98
N ASN A 138 2.25 5.83 -14.98
CA ASN A 138 1.22 5.90 -16.02
C ASN A 138 0.25 7.09 -15.89
N LEU A 139 0.37 7.89 -14.83
CA LEU A 139 -0.52 9.03 -14.61
C LEU A 139 -0.07 10.27 -15.37
N THR A 140 -1.01 10.92 -16.05
CA THR A 140 -0.95 12.36 -16.36
C THR A 140 -1.99 13.08 -15.52
N LEU A 141 -1.58 14.07 -14.73
CA LEU A 141 -2.46 14.82 -13.82
C LEU A 141 -2.52 16.29 -14.22
N GLU A 142 -3.73 16.84 -14.30
CA GLU A 142 -3.99 18.23 -14.72
C GLU A 142 -5.02 18.92 -13.82
N ASN A 143 -5.01 20.26 -13.82
CA ASN A 143 -5.96 21.12 -13.11
C ASN A 143 -6.09 20.84 -11.59
N TYR A 144 -4.97 20.59 -10.92
CA TYR A 144 -4.90 20.26 -9.50
C TYR A 144 -4.35 21.40 -8.62
N GLU A 145 -4.31 22.64 -9.13
CA GLU A 145 -3.75 23.83 -8.47
C GLU A 145 -4.48 24.23 -7.17
N HIS A 146 -5.69 23.72 -6.95
CA HIS A 146 -6.45 23.95 -5.72
C HIS A 146 -6.10 22.98 -4.58
N LEU A 147 -5.34 21.92 -4.85
CA LEU A 147 -4.94 20.92 -3.84
C LEU A 147 -3.61 21.32 -3.21
N GLU A 148 -3.50 21.28 -1.89
CA GLU A 148 -2.21 21.50 -1.21
C GLU A 148 -1.49 20.20 -0.84
N ALA A 149 -2.13 19.05 -1.05
CA ALA A 149 -1.63 17.73 -0.68
C ALA A 149 -1.83 16.72 -1.81
N LEU A 150 -0.86 15.82 -2.01
CA LEU A 150 -0.97 14.66 -2.90
C LEU A 150 -0.54 13.38 -2.18
N SER A 151 -1.20 12.26 -2.51
CA SER A 151 -0.92 10.94 -1.93
C SER A 151 -0.69 9.90 -3.01
N PHE A 152 0.39 9.13 -2.88
CA PHE A 152 0.80 8.11 -3.83
C PHE A 152 1.09 6.79 -3.12
N SER A 153 0.50 5.69 -3.59
CA SER A 153 0.80 4.33 -3.14
C SER A 153 1.28 3.47 -4.30
N PHE A 154 2.57 3.18 -4.36
CA PHE A 154 3.17 2.49 -5.50
C PHE A 154 2.96 0.97 -5.40
N ALA A 155 2.59 0.38 -6.53
CA ALA A 155 2.87 -1.03 -6.79
C ALA A 155 4.32 -1.20 -7.28
N ASN A 156 4.81 -2.43 -7.37
CA ASN A 156 6.05 -2.68 -8.09
C ASN A 156 5.85 -2.33 -9.57
N ASP A 157 6.87 -1.72 -10.16
CA ASP A 157 6.92 -1.34 -11.56
C ASP A 157 8.09 -2.05 -12.27
N THR A 158 8.17 -1.91 -13.58
CA THR A 158 9.26 -2.43 -14.40
C THR A 158 10.59 -1.72 -14.16
N VAL A 159 10.54 -0.49 -13.65
CA VAL A 159 11.71 0.36 -13.38
C VAL A 159 11.90 0.53 -11.87
N SER A 160 13.14 0.34 -11.41
CA SER A 160 13.56 0.55 -10.02
C SER A 160 14.76 1.51 -9.98
N PRO A 161 14.84 2.47 -9.04
CA PRO A 161 13.86 2.75 -8.00
C PRO A 161 12.58 3.40 -8.53
N LEU A 162 11.50 3.32 -7.75
CA LEU A 162 10.23 3.99 -8.03
C LEU A 162 10.39 5.50 -7.92
N ARG A 163 9.77 6.25 -8.84
CA ARG A 163 9.87 7.72 -8.91
C ARG A 163 8.52 8.33 -9.27
N LEU A 164 8.30 9.55 -8.79
CA LEU A 164 7.27 10.41 -9.37
C LEU A 164 7.74 10.91 -10.74
N GLN A 165 6.82 10.91 -11.70
CA GLN A 165 6.94 11.68 -12.93
C GLN A 165 7.05 13.17 -12.61
N VAL A 166 7.55 13.96 -13.57
CA VAL A 166 7.52 15.42 -13.47
C VAL A 166 6.07 15.88 -13.59
N LEU A 167 5.54 16.46 -12.52
CA LEU A 167 4.22 17.07 -12.49
C LEU A 167 4.31 18.57 -12.85
N LYS A 168 3.22 19.12 -13.40
CA LYS A 168 3.17 20.52 -13.84
C LYS A 168 2.60 21.39 -12.73
N THR A 169 3.27 22.50 -12.40
CA THR A 169 2.81 23.42 -11.35
C THR A 169 2.76 22.73 -9.98
N THR A 170 3.88 22.65 -9.29
CA THR A 170 4.03 21.94 -8.00
C THR A 170 4.26 22.87 -6.82
N ALA A 171 4.45 24.17 -7.07
CA ALA A 171 4.81 25.15 -6.06
C ALA A 171 3.72 25.37 -4.99
N HIS A 172 2.46 25.04 -5.27
CA HIS A 172 1.36 25.17 -4.30
C HIS A 172 1.23 23.95 -3.38
N ILE A 173 1.90 22.84 -3.70
CA ILE A 173 1.88 21.62 -2.89
C ILE A 173 2.74 21.81 -1.64
N LYS A 174 2.14 21.52 -0.49
CA LYS A 174 2.75 21.61 0.84
C LYS A 174 2.94 20.23 1.48
N GLU A 175 2.10 19.26 1.12
CA GLU A 175 2.13 17.92 1.70
C GLU A 175 2.26 16.82 0.64
N ILE A 176 3.16 15.87 0.89
CA ILE A 176 3.30 14.66 0.09
C ILE A 176 3.25 13.43 0.99
N ASN A 177 2.40 12.49 0.61
CA ASN A 177 2.30 11.17 1.22
C ASN A 177 2.77 10.10 0.22
N ILE A 178 3.82 9.37 0.56
CA ILE A 178 4.35 8.26 -0.24
C ILE A 178 4.22 6.96 0.53
N HIS A 179 3.62 5.96 -0.11
CA HIS A 179 3.54 4.61 0.40
C HIS A 179 4.09 3.62 -0.63
N THR A 180 5.05 2.80 -0.21
CA THR A 180 5.53 1.64 -0.96
C THR A 180 5.32 0.38 -0.13
N LYS A 181 5.44 -0.79 -0.77
CA LYS A 181 5.56 -2.04 -0.02
C LYS A 181 6.87 -2.03 0.77
N VAL A 182 6.82 -2.51 2.01
CA VAL A 182 7.97 -2.54 2.94
C VAL A 182 9.19 -3.26 2.33
N ASN A 183 8.95 -4.37 1.62
CA ASN A 183 10.01 -5.12 0.93
C ASN A 183 9.81 -5.10 -0.59
N GLY A 184 9.14 -4.07 -1.11
CA GLY A 184 9.03 -3.82 -2.54
C GLY A 184 10.22 -3.02 -3.07
N GLN A 185 10.08 -2.53 -4.30
CA GLN A 185 11.05 -1.57 -4.85
C GLN A 185 11.12 -0.30 -3.98
N PRO A 186 12.31 0.28 -3.78
CA PRO A 186 12.45 1.51 -3.02
C PRO A 186 11.91 2.71 -3.82
N PHE A 187 11.27 3.65 -3.13
CA PHE A 187 10.98 4.97 -3.67
C PHE A 187 12.20 5.89 -3.55
N ASP A 188 12.54 6.61 -4.62
CA ASP A 188 13.67 7.54 -4.68
C ASP A 188 13.23 8.95 -4.28
N CYS A 189 13.64 9.39 -3.09
CA CYS A 189 13.33 10.71 -2.55
C CYS A 189 13.82 11.87 -3.42
N ASN A 190 14.79 11.66 -4.33
CA ASN A 190 15.21 12.72 -5.27
C ASN A 190 14.05 13.22 -6.14
N SER A 191 13.07 12.36 -6.44
CA SER A 191 11.88 12.76 -7.22
C SER A 191 10.98 13.79 -6.51
N LEU A 192 11.19 14.04 -5.21
CA LEU A 192 10.50 15.08 -4.46
C LEU A 192 11.06 16.49 -4.69
N SER A 193 12.25 16.63 -5.29
CA SER A 193 12.88 17.94 -5.56
C SER A 193 12.03 18.86 -6.45
N GLN A 194 11.05 18.29 -7.17
CA GLN A 194 10.10 19.07 -7.95
C GLN A 194 9.15 19.93 -7.09
N PHE A 195 8.99 19.66 -5.80
CA PHE A 195 8.10 20.39 -4.91
C PHE A 195 8.89 21.42 -4.09
N THR A 196 8.73 22.71 -4.40
CA THR A 196 9.57 23.77 -3.81
C THR A 196 9.11 24.27 -2.44
N ASN A 197 7.87 23.97 -2.04
CA ASN A 197 7.23 24.53 -0.84
C ASN A 197 6.69 23.46 0.12
N LEU A 198 7.26 22.24 0.12
CA LEU A 198 6.85 21.20 1.06
C LEU A 198 7.11 21.64 2.50
N THR A 199 6.08 21.48 3.33
CA THR A 199 6.13 21.62 4.79
C THR A 199 5.80 20.32 5.50
N ALA A 200 5.19 19.35 4.82
CA ALA A 200 4.86 18.05 5.37
C ALA A 200 5.23 16.90 4.43
N ILE A 201 5.93 15.89 4.96
CA ILE A 201 6.30 14.68 4.22
C ILE A 201 5.97 13.45 5.06
N SER A 202 5.25 12.51 4.46
CA SER A 202 4.95 11.19 5.04
C SER A 202 5.49 10.10 4.13
N LEU A 203 6.37 9.26 4.68
CA LEU A 203 7.00 8.15 3.98
C LEU A 203 6.68 6.84 4.67
N SER A 204 6.17 5.88 3.91
CA SER A 204 5.91 4.53 4.39
C SER A 204 6.48 3.47 3.47
N GLY A 205 7.18 2.48 4.03
CA GLY A 205 7.73 1.34 3.30
C GLY A 205 9.20 1.49 2.90
N ASN A 206 9.59 0.87 1.78
CA ASN A 206 10.96 0.92 1.25
C ASN A 206 11.24 2.24 0.53
N VAL A 207 12.29 2.94 0.93
CA VAL A 207 12.69 4.25 0.42
C VAL A 207 14.22 4.33 0.36
N CYS A 208 14.75 5.02 -0.65
CA CYS A 208 16.17 5.32 -0.79
C CYS A 208 16.42 6.83 -0.97
N ASN A 209 17.70 7.22 -0.89
CA ASN A 209 18.15 8.61 -1.04
C ASN A 209 17.51 9.59 -0.03
N LEU A 210 17.31 9.15 1.22
CA LEU A 210 16.70 9.99 2.27
C LEU A 210 17.47 11.30 2.54
N GLY A 211 18.75 11.37 2.19
CA GLY A 211 19.56 12.58 2.30
C GLY A 211 18.98 13.78 1.53
N GLU A 212 18.24 13.52 0.46
CA GLU A 212 17.57 14.54 -0.35
C GLU A 212 16.51 15.32 0.44
N LEU A 213 15.99 14.76 1.53
CA LEU A 213 15.01 15.45 2.37
C LEU A 213 15.58 16.71 3.04
N LYS A 214 16.93 16.83 3.12
CA LYS A 214 17.59 18.00 3.71
C LYS A 214 17.24 19.30 2.97
N GLN A 215 16.93 19.24 1.68
CA GLN A 215 16.62 20.41 0.86
C GLN A 215 15.35 21.16 1.32
N PHE A 216 14.44 20.49 2.02
CA PHE A 216 13.18 21.07 2.47
C PHE A 216 13.38 21.85 3.78
N GLU A 217 14.06 23.00 3.71
CA GLU A 217 14.41 23.81 4.90
C GLU A 217 13.19 24.27 5.72
N ASN A 218 12.01 24.35 5.07
CA ASN A 218 10.75 24.73 5.69
C ASN A 218 9.92 23.54 6.22
N LEU A 219 10.49 22.33 6.31
CA LEU A 219 9.77 21.16 6.79
C LEU A 219 9.31 21.33 8.25
N GLU A 220 8.00 21.19 8.45
CA GLU A 220 7.30 21.32 9.74
C GLU A 220 6.83 19.95 10.26
N SER A 221 6.53 19.01 9.35
CA SER A 221 6.06 17.67 9.66
C SER A 221 6.83 16.60 8.89
N LEU A 222 7.31 15.57 9.60
CA LEU A 222 7.92 14.39 9.02
C LEU A 222 7.38 13.10 9.65
N GLU A 223 6.81 12.23 8.84
CA GLU A 223 6.37 10.90 9.25
C GLU A 223 7.17 9.82 8.52
N LEU A 224 7.71 8.88 9.29
CA LEU A 224 8.48 7.72 8.85
C LEU A 224 7.81 6.47 9.40
N ARG A 225 7.24 5.62 8.52
CA ARG A 225 6.46 4.45 8.90
C ARG A 225 6.94 3.19 8.19
N TYR A 226 7.04 2.08 8.91
CA TYR A 226 7.39 0.78 8.32
C TYR A 226 8.64 0.81 7.43
N MET A 227 9.67 1.56 7.84
CA MET A 227 10.87 1.77 7.03
C MET A 227 11.98 0.79 7.43
N PRO A 228 12.34 -0.17 6.57
CA PRO A 228 13.38 -1.16 6.86
C PRO A 228 14.80 -0.59 6.76
N ASN A 229 14.95 0.58 6.12
CA ASN A 229 16.21 1.28 5.98
C ASN A 229 16.00 2.79 6.24
N LEU A 230 16.90 3.38 7.03
CA LEU A 230 16.96 4.82 7.32
C LEU A 230 18.30 5.44 6.91
N GLU A 231 19.12 4.73 6.13
CA GLU A 231 20.41 5.21 5.67
C GLU A 231 20.29 6.56 4.96
N GLY A 232 21.18 7.48 5.33
CA GLY A 232 21.22 8.83 4.76
C GLY A 232 20.16 9.80 5.30
N ILE A 233 19.28 9.40 6.22
CA ILE A 233 18.32 10.34 6.83
C ILE A 233 19.06 11.56 7.43
N PRO A 234 18.66 12.80 7.09
CA PRO A 234 19.25 13.99 7.70
C PRO A 234 19.02 14.03 9.21
N THR A 235 19.89 14.75 9.91
CA THR A 235 19.67 15.00 11.34
C THR A 235 18.41 15.83 11.53
N LEU A 236 17.62 15.55 12.57
CA LEU A 236 16.37 16.26 12.84
C LEU A 236 16.59 17.78 13.03
N ALA A 237 17.77 18.17 13.51
CA ALA A 237 18.18 19.57 13.66
C ALA A 237 18.37 20.31 12.31
N SER A 238 18.46 19.59 11.19
CA SER A 238 18.51 20.20 9.85
C SER A 238 17.22 20.97 9.52
N TRP A 239 16.10 20.64 10.18
CA TRP A 239 14.82 21.29 9.99
C TRP A 239 14.44 22.13 11.21
N SER A 240 14.79 23.42 11.13
CA SER A 240 14.55 24.39 12.21
C SER A 240 13.07 24.61 12.53
N LYS A 241 12.16 24.31 11.58
CA LYS A 241 10.71 24.43 11.73
C LYS A 241 10.00 23.13 12.11
N LEU A 242 10.71 22.00 12.17
CA LEU A 242 10.09 20.70 12.45
C LEU A 242 9.43 20.69 13.83
N ASN A 243 8.10 20.58 13.84
CA ASN A 243 7.26 20.66 15.03
C ASN A 243 6.35 19.43 15.19
N TYR A 244 6.28 18.60 14.16
CA TYR A 244 5.60 17.30 14.16
C TYR A 244 6.54 16.21 13.65
N PHE A 245 6.77 15.15 14.42
CA PHE A 245 7.62 14.04 14.00
C PHE A 245 7.12 12.67 14.47
N ILE A 246 7.04 11.70 13.55
CA ILE A 246 6.71 10.31 13.87
C ILE A 246 7.73 9.37 13.24
N GLY A 247 8.37 8.56 14.07
CA GLY A 247 9.07 7.35 13.65
C GLY A 247 8.37 6.12 14.23
N TRP A 248 7.67 5.33 13.42
CA TRP A 248 6.93 4.16 13.89
C TRP A 248 7.16 2.92 13.02
N ASN A 249 7.49 1.78 13.65
CA ASN A 249 7.91 0.58 12.93
C ASN A 249 9.08 0.83 11.98
N ILE A 250 10.08 1.57 12.43
CA ILE A 250 11.30 1.87 11.66
C ILE A 250 12.48 1.04 12.15
N GLU A 251 13.51 0.91 11.30
CA GLU A 251 14.68 0.11 11.65
C GLU A 251 15.40 0.61 12.91
N GLU A 252 15.94 -0.34 13.68
CA GLU A 252 16.34 -0.12 15.06
C GLU A 252 17.53 0.83 15.23
N LYS A 253 18.54 0.77 14.36
CA LYS A 253 19.80 1.49 14.54
C LYS A 253 19.59 2.99 14.32
N GLY A 254 19.07 3.38 13.16
CA GLY A 254 18.72 4.76 12.82
C GLY A 254 17.56 5.26 13.67
N GLY A 255 16.58 4.41 14.00
CA GLY A 255 15.50 4.78 14.92
C GLY A 255 16.00 5.16 16.33
N LYS A 256 17.00 4.44 16.88
CA LYS A 256 17.64 4.82 18.15
C LYS A 256 18.35 6.17 18.06
N GLU A 257 19.01 6.44 16.94
CA GLU A 257 19.70 7.71 16.70
C GLU A 257 18.70 8.88 16.57
N LEU A 258 17.63 8.72 15.80
CA LEU A 258 16.54 9.70 15.71
C LEU A 258 15.91 9.98 17.07
N LYS A 259 15.70 8.92 17.88
CA LYS A 259 15.17 9.07 19.24
C LYS A 259 16.11 9.91 20.12
N LYS A 260 17.42 9.68 20.04
CA LYS A 260 18.43 10.47 20.77
C LYS A 260 18.42 11.94 20.34
N GLN A 261 18.38 12.21 19.03
CA GLN A 261 18.29 13.57 18.50
C GLN A 261 17.01 14.28 18.97
N LEU A 262 15.87 13.57 18.96
CA LEU A 262 14.61 14.12 19.40
C LEU A 262 14.66 14.55 20.88
N THR A 263 15.22 13.72 21.76
CA THR A 263 15.39 14.07 23.19
C THR A 263 16.27 15.31 23.43
N VAL A 264 17.21 15.61 22.52
CA VAL A 264 17.98 16.86 22.58
C VAL A 264 17.10 18.04 22.16
N LEU A 265 16.42 17.93 21.02
CA LEU A 265 15.56 18.99 20.48
C LEU A 265 14.38 19.33 21.41
N GLU A 266 13.81 18.34 22.11
CA GLU A 266 12.73 18.52 23.08
C GLU A 266 13.13 19.38 24.29
N LYS A 267 14.44 19.56 24.55
CA LYS A 267 14.94 20.50 25.57
C LYS A 267 15.01 21.94 25.07
N GLU A 268 15.09 22.12 23.75
CA GLU A 268 15.29 23.42 23.10
C GLU A 268 13.97 24.03 22.63
N ARG A 269 12.98 23.18 22.27
CA ARG A 269 11.67 23.61 21.80
C ARG A 269 10.56 22.61 22.13
N THR A 270 9.32 23.09 22.16
CA THR A 270 8.13 22.27 22.33
C THR A 270 7.62 21.79 20.98
N PHE A 271 7.32 20.49 20.88
CA PHE A 271 6.71 19.88 19.71
C PHE A 271 5.19 19.84 19.85
N GLN A 272 4.46 20.01 18.74
CA GLN A 272 3.03 19.66 18.68
C GLN A 272 2.83 18.16 18.93
N TYR A 273 3.68 17.35 18.30
CA TYR A 273 3.76 15.92 18.53
C TYR A 273 5.14 15.42 18.12
N ALA A 274 5.77 14.62 18.95
CA ALA A 274 6.98 13.92 18.54
C ALA A 274 7.05 12.54 19.19
N SER A 275 7.29 11.49 18.39
CA SER A 275 7.52 10.16 18.94
C SER A 275 8.40 9.30 18.04
N VAL A 276 9.23 8.47 18.68
CA VAL A 276 9.92 7.34 18.04
C VAL A 276 9.60 6.08 18.82
N SER A 277 8.89 5.15 18.19
CA SER A 277 8.37 3.97 18.86
C SER A 277 8.34 2.73 17.96
N ASN A 278 8.28 1.56 18.61
CA ASN A 278 8.20 0.26 17.97
C ASN A 278 9.36 -0.04 17.01
N LEU A 279 10.60 0.22 17.46
CA LEU A 279 11.82 -0.03 16.67
C LEU A 279 11.99 -1.51 16.33
N LYS A 280 12.37 -1.79 15.09
CA LYS A 280 12.42 -3.14 14.54
C LYS A 280 13.81 -3.48 14.04
N LYS A 281 14.28 -4.68 14.33
CA LYS A 281 15.49 -5.19 13.70
C LYS A 281 15.21 -5.54 12.23
N PRO A 282 16.21 -5.51 11.34
CA PRO A 282 16.04 -5.87 9.93
C PRO A 282 15.31 -7.20 9.73
N GLU A 283 15.58 -8.20 10.56
CA GLU A 283 14.97 -9.52 10.45
C GLU A 283 13.46 -9.48 10.67
N TRP A 284 12.94 -8.55 11.48
CA TRP A 284 11.50 -8.42 11.70
C TRP A 284 10.77 -8.05 10.40
N PHE A 285 11.31 -7.10 9.64
CA PHE A 285 10.73 -6.68 8.36
C PHE A 285 10.71 -7.84 7.35
N ILE A 286 11.77 -8.65 7.35
CA ILE A 286 11.83 -9.85 6.51
C ILE A 286 10.74 -10.84 6.93
N THR A 287 10.64 -11.15 8.23
CA THR A 287 9.67 -12.14 8.72
C THR A 287 8.21 -11.71 8.69
N GLU A 288 7.96 -10.40 8.63
CA GLU A 288 6.59 -9.88 8.60
C GLU A 288 6.13 -9.64 7.16
N PHE A 289 7.03 -9.22 6.27
CA PHE A 289 6.67 -8.75 4.93
C PHE A 289 7.36 -9.49 3.77
N SER A 290 8.29 -10.42 4.03
CA SER A 290 9.02 -11.21 3.02
C SER A 290 9.18 -12.68 3.39
N ILE A 291 8.20 -13.29 4.06
CA ILE A 291 8.14 -14.76 4.07
C ILE A 291 7.77 -15.21 2.66
N PRO A 292 8.56 -16.06 2.00
CA PRO A 292 8.31 -16.48 0.60
C PRO A 292 6.90 -17.06 0.41
N PHE A 293 6.44 -17.84 1.38
CA PHE A 293 5.10 -18.42 1.39
C PHE A 293 3.95 -17.41 1.53
N GLY A 294 4.24 -16.12 1.76
CA GLY A 294 3.25 -15.09 2.08
C GLY A 294 2.24 -14.81 0.96
N SER A 295 2.62 -15.09 -0.29
CA SER A 295 1.78 -14.95 -1.49
C SER A 295 0.84 -16.14 -1.74
N TRP A 296 1.08 -17.28 -1.08
CA TRP A 296 0.30 -18.49 -1.28
C TRP A 296 -1.15 -18.31 -0.82
N VAL A 297 -2.07 -19.06 -1.40
CA VAL A 297 -3.50 -18.97 -1.10
C VAL A 297 -3.97 -20.14 -0.23
N GLY A 298 -4.90 -19.87 0.68
CA GLY A 298 -5.64 -20.92 1.38
C GLY A 298 -4.88 -21.61 2.52
N LYS A 299 -5.04 -22.93 2.64
CA LYS A 299 -4.54 -23.71 3.79
C LYS A 299 -3.02 -23.93 3.72
N ASN A 300 -2.46 -24.12 2.53
CA ASN A 300 -1.04 -24.37 2.31
C ASN A 300 -0.19 -23.20 2.83
N ASN A 301 -0.57 -21.96 2.50
CA ASN A 301 0.01 -20.73 3.07
C ASN A 301 0.18 -20.79 4.59
N LYS A 302 -0.91 -21.10 5.32
CA LYS A 302 -0.90 -21.10 6.78
C LYS A 302 0.04 -22.15 7.35
N VAL A 303 0.12 -23.31 6.72
CA VAL A 303 1.00 -24.41 7.14
C VAL A 303 2.45 -24.05 6.86
N ALA A 304 2.76 -23.61 5.64
CA ALA A 304 4.12 -23.26 5.23
C ALA A 304 4.68 -22.06 6.02
N VAL A 305 3.88 -20.98 6.21
CA VAL A 305 4.28 -19.83 7.05
C VAL A 305 4.52 -20.24 8.50
N LYS A 306 3.71 -21.16 9.04
CA LYS A 306 3.91 -21.67 10.41
C LYS A 306 5.21 -22.47 10.50
N ALA A 307 5.43 -23.41 9.59
CA ALA A 307 6.64 -24.21 9.52
C ALA A 307 7.89 -23.34 9.39
N TYR A 308 7.84 -22.31 8.51
CA TYR A 308 8.90 -21.32 8.37
C TYR A 308 9.23 -20.62 9.69
N LYS A 309 8.21 -20.10 10.39
CA LYS A 309 8.40 -19.38 11.66
C LYS A 309 8.97 -20.29 12.75
N GLU A 310 8.61 -21.59 12.75
CA GLU A 310 9.16 -22.60 13.65
C GLU A 310 10.63 -22.91 13.31
N ALA A 311 10.95 -23.15 12.04
CA ALA A 311 12.32 -23.37 11.56
C ALA A 311 13.22 -22.16 11.90
N LEU A 312 12.75 -20.94 11.64
CA LEU A 312 13.46 -19.71 11.99
C LEU A 312 13.80 -19.63 13.48
N LYS A 313 12.84 -19.99 14.35
CA LYS A 313 13.05 -19.97 15.81
C LYS A 313 14.12 -20.98 16.22
N THR A 314 14.16 -22.14 15.58
CA THR A 314 15.18 -23.18 15.81
C THR A 314 16.55 -22.71 15.32
N ILE A 315 16.65 -22.26 14.07
CA ILE A 315 17.91 -21.84 13.43
C ILE A 315 18.55 -20.67 14.18
N LYS A 316 17.77 -19.68 14.63
CA LYS A 316 18.30 -18.56 15.44
C LYS A 316 18.94 -18.99 16.77
N LYS A 317 18.61 -20.18 17.26
CA LYS A 317 19.13 -20.72 18.53
C LYS A 317 20.11 -21.88 18.33
N ALA A 318 20.32 -22.29 17.08
CA ALA A 318 21.18 -23.40 16.75
C ALA A 318 22.63 -23.08 17.15
N LYS A 319 23.30 -24.10 17.68
CA LYS A 319 24.70 -24.09 18.08
C LYS A 319 25.54 -24.98 17.16
N THR A 320 24.91 -25.89 16.42
CA THR A 320 25.57 -26.79 15.47
C THR A 320 24.93 -26.68 14.09
N LYS A 321 25.68 -27.04 13.04
CA LYS A 321 25.16 -27.07 11.67
C LYS A 321 24.07 -28.13 11.52
N GLU A 322 24.18 -29.22 12.27
CA GLU A 322 23.19 -30.31 12.29
C GLU A 322 21.83 -29.83 12.79
N GLU A 323 21.76 -28.95 13.80
CA GLU A 323 20.50 -28.36 14.26
C GLU A 323 19.86 -27.46 13.18
N VAL A 324 20.69 -26.78 12.37
CA VAL A 324 20.21 -25.97 11.24
C VAL A 324 19.70 -26.87 10.12
N LYS A 325 20.49 -27.90 9.74
CA LYS A 325 20.11 -28.90 8.73
C LYS A 325 18.78 -29.57 9.10
N GLU A 326 18.61 -29.96 10.36
CA GLU A 326 17.39 -30.58 10.85
C GLU A 326 16.17 -29.65 10.78
N ALA A 327 16.34 -28.36 11.10
CA ALA A 327 15.26 -27.38 10.95
C ALA A 327 14.86 -27.18 9.48
N ILE A 328 15.83 -27.23 8.56
CA ILE A 328 15.58 -27.20 7.11
C ILE A 328 14.84 -28.45 6.66
N ARG A 329 15.30 -29.64 7.08
CA ARG A 329 14.62 -30.92 6.80
C ARG A 329 13.15 -30.87 7.18
N VAL A 330 12.85 -30.47 8.42
CA VAL A 330 11.47 -30.39 8.92
C VAL A 330 10.62 -29.43 8.09
N LEU A 331 11.16 -28.27 7.69
CA LEU A 331 10.43 -27.35 6.83
C LEU A 331 10.12 -27.98 5.47
N VAL A 332 11.13 -28.54 4.80
CA VAL A 332 11.01 -29.10 3.46
C VAL A 332 10.03 -30.27 3.44
N GLU A 333 10.13 -31.19 4.40
CA GLU A 333 9.20 -32.32 4.52
C GLU A 333 7.75 -31.86 4.72
N ILE A 334 7.51 -30.83 5.55
CA ILE A 334 6.16 -30.27 5.71
C ILE A 334 5.64 -29.72 4.38
N VAL A 335 6.49 -29.11 3.55
CA VAL A 335 6.09 -28.58 2.25
C VAL A 335 5.85 -29.70 1.23
N ASN A 336 6.70 -30.74 1.19
CA ASN A 336 6.50 -31.92 0.34
C ASN A 336 5.12 -32.56 0.56
N ASP A 337 4.67 -32.62 1.81
CA ASP A 337 3.37 -33.18 2.19
C ASP A 337 2.16 -32.30 1.82
N LEU A 338 2.38 -31.07 1.31
CA LEU A 338 1.29 -30.18 0.93
C LEU A 338 0.67 -30.60 -0.41
N PRO A 339 -0.67 -30.69 -0.49
CA PRO A 339 -1.34 -31.08 -1.72
C PRO A 339 -1.29 -29.94 -2.75
N ASN A 340 -1.09 -30.32 -4.01
CA ASN A 340 -1.22 -29.44 -5.20
C ASN A 340 -0.31 -28.20 -5.17
N ILE A 341 0.93 -28.34 -4.70
CA ILE A 341 1.91 -27.24 -4.77
C ILE A 341 2.37 -26.99 -6.22
N GLU A 342 2.34 -25.73 -6.64
CA GLU A 342 2.77 -25.30 -7.98
C GLU A 342 4.30 -25.18 -8.08
N THR A 343 4.84 -25.11 -9.31
CA THR A 343 6.29 -24.96 -9.53
C THR A 343 6.86 -23.70 -8.86
N THR A 344 6.13 -22.58 -8.90
CA THR A 344 6.53 -21.35 -8.22
C THR A 344 6.54 -21.50 -6.70
N GLU A 345 5.61 -22.26 -6.14
CA GLU A 345 5.57 -22.56 -4.70
C GLU A 345 6.76 -23.47 -4.27
N ARG A 346 7.23 -24.34 -5.16
CA ARG A 346 8.46 -25.13 -4.95
C ARG A 346 9.71 -24.23 -4.91
N GLU A 347 9.79 -23.26 -5.81
CA GLU A 347 10.87 -22.26 -5.83
C GLU A 347 10.87 -21.39 -4.57
N ASP A 348 9.69 -20.95 -4.10
CA ASP A 348 9.54 -20.20 -2.84
C ASP A 348 10.11 -20.98 -1.63
N THR A 349 10.08 -22.32 -1.68
CA THR A 349 10.63 -23.16 -0.63
C THR A 349 12.15 -23.13 -0.59
N TRP A 350 12.80 -23.12 -1.76
CA TRP A 350 14.24 -22.92 -1.85
C TRP A 350 14.64 -21.54 -1.33
N GLU A 351 13.91 -20.49 -1.75
CA GLU A 351 14.14 -19.12 -1.26
C GLU A 351 13.99 -19.04 0.26
N ALA A 352 13.00 -19.73 0.82
CA ALA A 352 12.78 -19.82 2.25
C ALA A 352 13.97 -20.45 2.97
N VAL A 353 14.56 -21.51 2.43
CA VAL A 353 15.76 -22.14 3.01
C VAL A 353 16.96 -21.19 2.98
N MET A 354 17.24 -20.56 1.84
CA MET A 354 18.35 -19.60 1.73
C MET A 354 18.19 -18.45 2.71
N GLN A 355 16.98 -17.91 2.81
CA GLN A 355 16.65 -16.84 3.74
C GLN A 355 16.80 -17.30 5.20
N LEU A 356 16.36 -18.50 5.56
CA LEU A 356 16.49 -19.06 6.90
C LEU A 356 17.96 -19.23 7.31
N VAL A 357 18.79 -19.75 6.40
CA VAL A 357 20.23 -19.93 6.63
C VAL A 357 20.91 -18.59 6.90
N SER A 358 20.48 -17.51 6.23
CA SER A 358 21.03 -16.16 6.48
C SER A 358 20.80 -15.64 7.91
N PHE A 359 19.84 -16.21 8.65
CA PHE A 359 19.57 -15.87 10.06
C PHE A 359 20.34 -16.74 11.06
N SER A 360 21.10 -17.72 10.59
CA SER A 360 21.96 -18.54 11.45
C SER A 360 23.14 -17.72 11.96
N SER A 361 23.55 -17.94 13.21
CA SER A 361 24.81 -17.42 13.75
C SER A 361 26.03 -18.21 13.25
N LEU A 362 25.80 -19.38 12.63
CA LEU A 362 26.82 -20.25 12.05
C LEU A 362 27.02 -19.89 10.58
N VAL A 363 28.28 -19.88 10.13
CA VAL A 363 28.60 -19.71 8.72
C VAL A 363 28.27 -21.01 7.99
N ILE A 364 27.26 -20.94 7.11
CA ILE A 364 26.82 -22.02 6.25
C ILE A 364 26.98 -21.52 4.82
N ALA A 365 27.71 -22.27 4.00
CA ALA A 365 27.90 -21.92 2.60
C ALA A 365 26.59 -22.17 1.82
N GLU A 366 26.37 -21.40 0.76
CA GLU A 366 25.19 -21.57 -0.08
C GLU A 366 25.14 -22.97 -0.69
N GLU A 367 26.28 -23.49 -1.15
CA GLU A 367 26.38 -24.84 -1.71
C GLU A 367 26.03 -25.92 -0.68
N GLU A 368 26.38 -25.71 0.58
CA GLU A 368 26.06 -26.63 1.69
C GLU A 368 24.56 -26.59 1.99
N ALA A 369 23.96 -25.40 2.06
CA ALA A 369 22.52 -25.25 2.23
C ALA A 369 21.73 -25.84 1.05
N ASN A 370 22.23 -25.68 -0.17
CA ASN A 370 21.66 -26.29 -1.39
C ASN A 370 21.71 -27.81 -1.33
N GLN A 371 22.84 -28.40 -0.91
CA GLN A 371 22.93 -29.85 -0.73
C GLN A 371 21.92 -30.37 0.29
N TRP A 372 21.72 -29.65 1.41
CA TRP A 372 20.73 -30.04 2.42
C TRP A 372 19.30 -29.93 1.89
N PHE A 373 18.99 -28.88 1.12
CA PHE A 373 17.67 -28.74 0.49
C PHE A 373 17.41 -29.86 -0.52
N ASP A 374 18.39 -30.15 -1.38
CA ASP A 374 18.32 -31.18 -2.42
C ASP A 374 18.19 -32.60 -1.84
N GLU A 375 18.71 -32.85 -0.63
CA GLU A 375 18.58 -34.13 0.08
C GLU A 375 17.13 -34.42 0.49
N TYR A 376 16.32 -33.39 0.75
CA TYR A 376 15.00 -33.53 1.37
C TYR A 376 13.82 -33.18 0.45
N ARG A 377 14.03 -32.38 -0.60
CA ARG A 377 12.95 -32.06 -1.55
C ARG A 377 12.58 -33.29 -2.38
N ASP A 378 11.30 -33.48 -2.67
CA ASP A 378 10.79 -34.58 -3.49
C ASP A 378 10.21 -34.12 -4.85
N PHE A 379 10.45 -32.86 -5.21
CA PHE A 379 9.74 -32.15 -6.26
C PHE A 379 10.61 -31.44 -7.30
#